data_AF-A0A7S7UXE2-F1
#
_entry.id   AF-A0A7S7UXE2-F1
#
_cell.length_a   1.000
_cell.length_b   1.000
_cell.length_c   1.000
_cell.angle_alpha   90.00
_cell.angle_beta   90.00
_cell.angle_gamma   90.00
#
_symmetry.space_group_name_H-M   'P 1'
#
loop_
_entity.id
_entity.type
_entity.pdbx_description
1 polymer ?
#
loop_
_entity_poly.entity_id
_entity_poly.type
_entity_poly.pdbx_seq_one_letter_code
_entity_poly.pdbx_strand_id
1 'polypeptide(L)' 'MLRLRFSDVGEPSEPGEHRSRFGLVEITRNDLAVWKAFPNAVFTVIQPSPYSNAMISRLGTFEV' A
#
# COMPACT_ATOMS: atom_id res chain seq x y z
N MET A 1 9.53 7.34 8.05
CA MET A 1 8.30 7.24 7.23
C MET A 1 8.42 6.01 6.35
N LEU A 2 7.47 5.07 6.45
CA LEU A 2 7.49 3.84 5.67
C LEU A 2 6.98 4.14 4.27
N ARG A 3 7.69 3.65 3.24
CA ARG A 3 7.41 3.94 1.83
C ARG A 3 7.21 2.63 1.06
N LEU A 4 6.27 2.58 0.13
CA LEU A 4 5.90 1.39 -0.62
C LEU A 4 5.72 1.72 -2.10
N ARG A 5 6.43 0.98 -2.96
CA ARG A 5 6.29 1.02 -4.41
C ARG A 5 5.38 -0.10 -4.90
N PHE A 6 4.86 0.04 -6.11
CA PHE A 6 4.06 -1.01 -6.75
C PHE A 6 4.81 -2.35 -6.87
N SER A 7 6.10 -2.28 -7.19
CA SER A 7 7.00 -3.45 -7.24
C SER A 7 7.20 -4.14 -5.88
N ASP A 8 7.02 -3.43 -4.76
CA ASP A 8 7.18 -4.00 -3.40
C ASP A 8 6.01 -4.93 -3.00
N VAL A 9 4.89 -4.89 -3.73
CA VAL A 9 3.67 -5.69 -3.50
C VAL A 9 3.37 -6.66 -4.63
N GLY A 10 4.31 -6.87 -5.56
CA GLY A 10 4.15 -7.81 -6.67
C GLY A 10 3.19 -7.34 -7.76
N GLU A 11 3.02 -6.02 -7.93
CA GLU A 11 2.23 -5.41 -9.00
C GLU A 11 0.77 -5.92 -9.04
N PRO A 12 0.00 -5.74 -7.95
CA PRO A 12 -1.35 -6.28 -7.84
C PRO A 12 -2.28 -5.72 -8.91
N SER A 13 -3.07 -6.60 -9.51
CA SER A 13 -4.06 -6.26 -10.54
C SER A 13 -5.46 -5.98 -9.96
N GLU A 14 -5.73 -6.44 -8.74
CA GLU A 14 -7.02 -6.36 -8.08
C GLU A 14 -6.91 -5.74 -6.67
N PRO A 15 -7.93 -4.98 -6.22
CA PRO A 15 -7.94 -4.43 -4.87
C PRO A 15 -8.10 -5.54 -3.84
N GLY A 16 -7.56 -5.33 -2.65
CA GLY A 16 -7.63 -6.29 -1.55
C GLY A 16 -6.39 -6.27 -0.68
N GLU A 17 -6.22 -7.35 0.08
CA GLU A 17 -5.06 -7.54 0.95
C GLU A 17 -3.89 -8.14 0.16
N HIS A 18 -2.75 -7.47 0.21
CA HIS A 18 -1.54 -7.90 -0.47
C HIS A 18 -0.37 -7.97 0.51
N ARG A 19 0.54 -8.92 0.30
CA ARG A 19 1.77 -9.01 1.10
C ARG A 19 2.75 -7.96 0.64
N SER A 20 3.29 -7.23 1.61
CA SER A 20 4.40 -6.30 1.42
C SER A 20 5.55 -6.64 2.38
N ARG A 21 6.69 -5.95 2.23
CA ARG A 21 7.80 -6.00 3.19
C ARG A 21 7.44 -5.51 4.60
N PHE A 22 6.28 -4.87 4.79
CA PHE A 22 5.80 -4.37 6.08
C PHE A 22 4.64 -5.19 6.66
N GLY A 23 4.33 -6.34 6.06
CA GLY A 23 3.17 -7.17 6.40
C GLY A 23 2.05 -7.05 5.37
N LEU A 24 0.83 -7.43 5.77
CA LEU A 24 -0.35 -7.28 4.93
C LEU A 24 -0.71 -5.80 4.79
N VAL A 25 -0.98 -5.38 3.55
CA VAL A 25 -1.43 -4.03 3.22
C VAL A 25 -2.72 -4.11 2.43
N GLU A 26 -3.70 -3.29 2.80
CA GLU A 26 -4.93 -3.10 2.04
C GLU A 26 -4.65 -2.14 0.89
N ILE A 27 -4.88 -2.61 -0.33
CA ILE A 27 -4.74 -1.83 -1.56
C ILE A 27 -6.14 -1.62 -2.13
N THR A 28 -6.55 -0.36 -2.22
CA THR A 28 -7.87 -0.01 -2.74
C THR A 28 -7.85 0.13 -4.25
N ARG A 29 -9.04 0.21 -4.85
CA ARG A 29 -9.17 0.50 -6.29
C ARG A 29 -8.56 1.87 -6.65
N ASN A 30 -8.59 2.82 -5.72
CA ASN A 30 -8.03 4.15 -5.94
C ASN A 30 -6.50 4.11 -5.97
N ASP A 31 -5.88 3.34 -5.07
CA ASP A 31 -4.42 3.18 -5.04
C ASP A 31 -3.91 2.52 -6.34
N LEU A 32 -4.65 1.52 -6.84
CA LEU A 32 -4.37 0.91 -8.15
C LEU A 32 -4.51 1.90 -9.31
N ALA A 33 -5.50 2.80 -9.26
CA ALA A 33 -5.65 3.83 -10.29
C ALA A 33 -4.47 4.81 -10.29
N VAL A 34 -3.96 5.18 -9.11
CA VAL A 34 -2.74 5.98 -8.98
C VAL A 34 -1.54 5.25 -9.58
N TRP A 35 -1.32 3.97 -9.25
CA TRP A 35 -0.20 3.22 -9.84
C TRP A 35 -0.34 2.97 -11.35
N LYS A 36 -1.57 2.89 -11.88
CA LYS A 36 -1.79 2.85 -13.33
C LYS A 36 -1.42 4.16 -14.02
N ALA A 37 -1.70 5.30 -13.39
CA ALA A 37 -1.36 6.62 -13.93
C ALA A 37 0.13 6.96 -13.73
N PHE A 38 0.69 6.54 -12.59
CA PHE A 38 2.05 6.83 -12.14
C PHE A 38 2.71 5.53 -11.64
N PRO A 39 3.32 4.74 -12.54
CA PRO A 39 3.93 3.45 -12.18
C PRO A 39 5.06 3.56 -11.15
N ASN A 40 5.68 4.74 -11.06
CA ASN A 40 6.75 5.04 -10.11
C ASN A 40 6.25 5.64 -8.79
N ALA A 41 4.93 5.79 -8.59
CA ALA A 41 4.38 6.41 -7.40
C ALA A 41 4.77 5.64 -6.13
N VAL A 42 5.14 6.40 -5.10
CA VAL A 42 5.54 5.89 -3.80
C VAL A 42 4.50 6.27 -2.77
N PHE A 43 3.84 5.27 -2.19
CA PHE A 43 2.88 5.47 -1.11
C PHE A 43 3.54 5.42 0.25
N THR A 44 2.96 6.15 1.19
CA THR A 44 3.33 6.09 2.60
C THR A 44 2.52 4.98 3.26
N VAL A 45 3.15 4.14 4.07
CA VAL A 45 2.46 3.05 4.78
C VAL A 45 2.09 3.49 6.18
N ILE A 46 0.80 3.41 6.48
CA ILE A 46 0.23 3.63 7.81
C ILE A 46 0.08 2.27 8.46
N GLN A 47 0.98 1.96 9.40
CA GLN A 47 0.89 0.75 10.19
C GLN A 47 -0.25 0.85 11.20
N PRO A 48 -0.93 -0.27 11.49
CA PRO A 48 -1.90 -0.29 12.57
C PRO A 48 -1.22 0.04 13.90
N SER A 49 -1.94 0.75 14.77
CA SER A 49 -1.47 1.04 16.11
C SER A 49 -1.18 -0.26 16.86
N PRO A 50 -0.10 -0.36 17.65
CA PRO A 50 0.17 -1.54 18.47
C PRO A 50 -0.91 -1.81 19.53
N TYR A 51 -1.77 -0.81 19.81
CA TYR A 51 -2.92 -0.92 20.70
C TYR A 51 -4.23 -1.28 19.96
N SER A 52 -4.17 -1.48 18.64
CA SER A 52 -5.31 -1.90 17.81
C SER A 52 -5.21 -3.39 17.49
N ASN A 53 -6.35 -4.05 17.35
CA ASN A 53 -6.45 -5.41 16.83
C ASN A 53 -6.31 -5.47 15.29
N ALA A 54 -6.09 -4.33 14.62
CA ALA A 54 -5.84 -4.29 13.19
C ALA A 54 -4.47 -4.89 12.86
N MET A 55 -4.44 -5.88 11.97
CA MET A 55 -3.21 -6.49 11.45
C MET A 55 -2.81 -5.98 10.06
N ILE A 56 -3.72 -5.25 9.41
CA ILE A 56 -3.58 -4.82 8.02
C ILE A 56 -3.14 -3.36 8.00
N SER A 57 -2.05 -3.08 7.30
CA SER A 57 -1.57 -1.73 7.05
C SER A 57 -2.38 -1.05 5.96
N ARG A 58 -2.45 0.29 5.98
CA ARG A 58 -3.12 1.08 4.94
C ARG A 58 -2.15 1.97 4.18
N LEU A 59 -2.50 2.29 2.95
CA LEU A 59 -1.81 3.29 2.15
C LEU A 59 -2.30 4.69 2.51
N GLY A 60 -1.35 5.61 2.67
CA GLY A 60 -1.60 7.03 2.94
C GLY A 60 -1.36 7.90 1.71
N THR A 61 -0.75 9.06 1.91
CA THR A 61 -0.31 9.95 0.83
C THR A 61 0.66 9.26 -0.14
N PHE A 62 0.69 9.73 -1.39
CA PHE A 62 1.62 9.28 -2.42
C PHE A 62 2.42 10.45 -3.00
N GLU A 63 3.58 10.12 -3.57
CA GLU A 63 4.47 11.05 -4.28
C GLU A 63 4.85 10.45 -5.64
N VAL A 64 5.08 11.30 -6.64
CA VAL A 64 5.43 10.94 -8.04
C VAL A 64 6.79 11.45 -8.45
#